data_AF-D4LTZ9-F1
#
_entry.id   AF-D4LTZ9-F1
#
_cell.length_a   1.000
_cell.length_b   1.000
_cell.length_c   1.000
_cell.angle_alpha   90.00
_cell.angle_beta   90.00
_cell.angle_gamma   90.00
#
_symmetry.space_group_name_H-M   'P 1'
#
loop_
_entity.id
_entity.type
_entity.pdbx_description
1 polymer ?
#
loop_
_entity_poly.entity_id
_entity_poly.type
_entity_poly.pdbx_seq_one_letter_code
_entity_poly.pdbx_strand_id
1 'polypeptide(L)'
;MLFNSYIFIFVFLPLTLGGYYGLHRLGSPVLAKIELILMSFWFYGYFNPSYLWIMCSSILVNYVLSQLLQKQWETSGKKLQMLKNGLLCVGLFFNLGLIFYFKYYDFFVENLNKVFSADFQLRHVVLPLGISFFTFQQISYMVDSWRGETKEYNFVDYALFVTFFPQLIAGPIVLHNEILPQFEDKKNWKLQWDNLAHGAYIFAAGLVKKVVIADTLSRAVTWGYGHLGQDLTSAEAIITMLAYTFQIYFDFSGYCDMATGLGYLFNIHIPMNFNSPYKATSVVDFWKRWHLTLTRFLRTYVYFPLGGSRKGEVKTYLNILAVFLVSGLWHGANWTFIFWGFLHGIGNALTRMFRKQWGHLHTVIQWGITFLFVNLTWIFFRADSISQAVSFIRRIFGFQSFGVRDGLLNTFGLKELKFIYCHIPILNRLIASVHGFDMLILLTASLVLCLAFKNNQEMELKPDTKKAVFTVLCLIWGIFSLSGVSEFLYFNF
;
A
#
# COMPACT_ATOMS: atom_id res chain seq x y z
N MET A 1 6.83 -1.76 -14.11
CA MET A 1 5.88 -2.71 -14.73
C MET A 1 4.79 -2.99 -13.70
N LEU A 2 3.57 -3.32 -14.11
CA LEU A 2 2.46 -3.60 -13.19
C LEU A 2 2.23 -5.12 -13.08
N PHE A 3 1.89 -5.63 -11.88
CA PHE A 3 1.60 -7.06 -11.67
C PHE A 3 0.38 -7.53 -12.48
N ASN A 4 -0.61 -6.66 -12.61
CA ASN A 4 -1.79 -6.85 -13.44
C ASN A 4 -1.55 -6.41 -14.89
N SER A 5 -0.49 -6.93 -15.53
CA SER A 5 -0.24 -6.69 -16.96
C SER A 5 0.14 -7.98 -17.68
N TYR A 6 -0.23 -8.08 -18.96
CA TYR A 6 0.06 -9.27 -19.78
C TYR A 6 1.57 -9.55 -19.86
N ILE A 7 2.38 -8.52 -20.06
CA ILE A 7 3.83 -8.66 -20.12
C ILE A 7 4.41 -9.15 -18.79
N PHE A 8 3.85 -8.71 -17.66
CA PHE A 8 4.30 -9.19 -16.36
C PHE A 8 4.01 -10.68 -16.18
N ILE A 9 2.76 -11.09 -16.40
CA ILE A 9 2.28 -12.44 -16.11
C ILE A 9 2.89 -13.47 -17.07
N PHE A 10 2.96 -13.16 -18.36
CA PHE A 10 3.31 -14.15 -19.38
C PHE A 10 4.77 -14.10 -19.84
N VAL A 11 5.48 -13.00 -19.60
CA VAL A 11 6.88 -12.85 -20.05
C VAL A 11 7.80 -12.66 -18.85
N PHE A 12 7.62 -11.59 -18.08
CA PHE A 12 8.51 -11.26 -16.99
C PHE A 12 8.58 -12.35 -15.92
N LEU A 13 7.43 -12.76 -15.38
CA LEU A 13 7.38 -13.69 -14.25
C LEU A 13 7.94 -15.08 -14.59
N PRO A 14 7.58 -15.73 -15.72
CA PRO A 14 8.19 -17.01 -16.11
C PRO A 14 9.70 -16.92 -16.33
N LEU A 15 10.17 -15.83 -16.95
CA LEU A 15 11.61 -15.62 -17.17
C LEU A 15 12.36 -15.47 -15.84
N THR A 16 11.86 -14.66 -14.91
CA THR A 16 12.49 -14.46 -13.59
C THR A 16 12.52 -15.75 -12.77
N LEU A 17 11.43 -16.51 -12.74
CA LEU A 17 11.39 -17.79 -12.02
C LEU A 17 12.32 -18.82 -12.66
N GLY A 18 12.31 -18.92 -13.99
CA GLY A 18 13.18 -19.82 -14.73
C GLY A 18 14.66 -19.50 -14.54
N GLY A 19 15.03 -18.21 -14.59
CA GLY A 19 16.38 -17.72 -14.34
C GLY A 19 16.84 -18.02 -12.91
N TYR A 20 16.06 -17.58 -11.91
CA TYR A 20 16.40 -17.74 -10.50
C TYR A 20 16.61 -19.20 -10.10
N TYR A 21 15.64 -20.08 -10.36
CA TYR A 21 15.74 -21.50 -9.99
C TYR A 21 16.71 -22.28 -10.91
N GLY A 22 16.83 -21.88 -12.18
CA GLY A 22 17.79 -22.46 -13.11
C GLY A 22 19.23 -22.25 -12.65
N LEU A 23 19.59 -21.02 -12.27
CA LEU A 23 20.92 -20.66 -11.79
C LEU A 23 21.26 -21.31 -10.44
N HIS A 24 20.29 -21.45 -9.54
CA HIS A 24 20.46 -22.23 -8.30
C HIS A 24 20.71 -23.71 -8.59
N ARG A 25 19.99 -24.30 -9.57
CA ARG A 25 20.22 -25.69 -9.99
C ARG A 25 21.60 -25.90 -10.60
N LEU A 26 22.16 -24.89 -11.27
CA LEU A 26 23.52 -24.87 -11.80
C LEU A 26 24.59 -24.60 -10.71
N GLY A 27 24.21 -24.50 -9.44
CA GLY A 27 25.15 -24.29 -8.34
C GLY A 27 25.73 -22.88 -8.24
N SER A 28 25.07 -21.89 -8.87
CA SER A 28 25.55 -20.50 -8.95
C SER A 28 24.63 -19.52 -8.19
N PRO A 29 24.58 -19.57 -6.85
CA PRO A 29 23.64 -18.78 -6.05
C PRO A 29 23.87 -17.26 -6.16
N VAL A 30 25.12 -16.82 -6.37
CA VAL A 30 25.43 -15.40 -6.58
C VAL A 30 24.86 -14.91 -7.91
N LEU A 31 24.97 -15.71 -8.98
CA LEU A 31 24.37 -15.37 -10.27
C LEU A 31 22.85 -15.35 -10.20
N ALA A 32 22.22 -16.25 -9.42
CA ALA A 32 20.78 -16.24 -9.19
C ALA A 32 20.31 -14.93 -8.51
N LYS A 33 21.07 -14.43 -7.53
CA LYS A 33 20.78 -13.12 -6.89
C LYS A 33 20.97 -11.95 -7.87
N ILE A 34 22.04 -11.98 -8.67
CA ILE A 34 22.31 -10.95 -9.67
C ILE A 34 21.21 -10.94 -10.75
N GLU A 35 20.78 -12.10 -11.23
CA GLU A 35 19.66 -12.23 -12.16
C GLU A 35 18.40 -11.58 -11.59
N LEU A 36 18.06 -11.89 -10.33
CA LEU A 36 16.88 -11.32 -9.68
C LEU A 36 16.98 -9.80 -9.49
N ILE A 37 18.18 -9.25 -9.24
CA ILE A 37 18.43 -7.79 -9.22
C ILE A 37 18.22 -7.20 -10.61
N LEU A 38 18.78 -7.80 -11.67
CA LEU A 38 18.63 -7.32 -13.04
C LEU A 38 17.18 -7.35 -13.51
N MET A 39 16.45 -8.43 -13.19
CA MET A 39 15.01 -8.52 -13.46
C MET A 39 14.24 -7.47 -12.65
N SER A 40 14.65 -7.20 -11.41
CA SER A 40 14.03 -6.14 -10.61
C SER A 40 14.29 -4.73 -11.17
N PHE A 41 15.47 -4.48 -11.73
CA PHE A 41 15.76 -3.25 -12.46
C PHE A 41 14.95 -3.14 -13.75
N TRP A 42 14.77 -4.23 -14.50
CA TRP A 42 13.88 -4.22 -15.67
C TRP A 42 12.43 -3.93 -15.27
N PHE A 43 11.94 -4.57 -14.20
CA PHE A 43 10.62 -4.33 -13.65
C PHE A 43 10.42 -2.86 -13.28
N TYR A 44 11.36 -2.27 -12.55
CA TYR A 44 11.30 -0.90 -12.09
C TYR A 44 11.43 0.11 -13.23
N GLY A 45 12.45 -0.06 -14.07
CA GLY A 45 12.78 0.84 -15.18
C GLY A 45 11.79 0.79 -16.35
N TYR A 46 10.85 -0.17 -16.35
CA TYR A 46 9.85 -0.33 -17.43
C TYR A 46 9.04 0.94 -17.70
N PHE A 47 8.73 1.74 -16.66
CA PHE A 47 7.99 2.99 -16.84
C PHE A 47 8.92 4.12 -17.30
N ASN A 48 10.04 4.30 -16.58
CA ASN A 48 11.04 5.30 -16.94
C ASN A 48 12.44 4.80 -16.52
N PRO A 49 13.32 4.46 -17.48
CA PRO A 49 14.67 3.99 -17.18
C PRO A 49 15.52 4.98 -16.39
N SER A 50 15.24 6.29 -16.49
CA SER A 50 16.02 7.31 -15.76
C SER A 50 15.92 7.17 -14.23
N TYR A 51 14.84 6.58 -13.72
CA TYR A 51 14.67 6.34 -12.27
C TYR A 51 15.67 5.30 -11.73
N LEU A 52 16.24 4.45 -12.59
CA LEU A 52 17.28 3.51 -12.17
C LEU A 52 18.52 4.24 -11.67
N TRP A 53 18.87 5.40 -12.23
CA TRP A 53 20.01 6.19 -11.74
C TRP A 53 19.80 6.65 -10.29
N ILE A 54 18.57 7.05 -9.96
CA ILE A 54 18.20 7.49 -8.61
C ILE A 54 18.25 6.30 -7.65
N MET A 55 17.67 5.16 -8.03
CA MET A 55 17.68 3.97 -7.18
C MET A 55 19.10 3.43 -6.97
N CYS A 56 19.89 3.27 -8.04
CA CYS A 56 21.26 2.76 -7.96
C CYS A 56 22.17 3.69 -7.14
N SER A 57 22.08 5.00 -7.34
CA SER A 57 22.84 5.96 -6.52
C SER A 57 22.41 5.90 -5.06
N SER A 58 21.10 5.79 -4.79
CA SER A 58 20.61 5.63 -3.42
C SER A 58 21.12 4.34 -2.77
N ILE A 59 21.09 3.21 -3.49
CA ILE A 59 21.62 1.91 -3.03
C ILE A 59 23.10 2.03 -2.70
N LEU A 60 23.90 2.61 -3.61
CA LEU A 60 25.35 2.74 -3.41
C LEU A 60 25.68 3.59 -2.19
N VAL A 61 25.09 4.78 -2.06
CA VAL A 61 25.34 5.70 -0.95
C VAL A 61 24.95 5.05 0.38
N ASN A 62 23.74 4.48 0.47
CA ASN A 62 23.27 3.86 1.70
C ASN A 62 24.08 2.60 2.07
N TYR A 63 24.50 1.81 1.08
CA TYR A 63 25.38 0.66 1.32
C TYR A 63 26.71 1.11 1.92
N VAL A 64 27.40 2.07 1.29
CA VAL A 64 28.69 2.59 1.76
C VAL A 64 28.57 3.15 3.18
N LEU A 65 27.56 3.98 3.44
CA LEU A 65 27.33 4.54 4.79
C LEU A 65 27.07 3.44 5.83
N SER A 66 26.29 2.42 5.47
CA SER A 66 26.01 1.31 6.38
C SER A 66 27.25 0.47 6.67
N GLN A 67 28.11 0.22 5.67
CA GLN A 67 29.39 -0.45 5.87
C GLN A 67 30.32 0.37 6.78
N LEU A 68 30.35 1.70 6.62
CA LEU A 68 31.14 2.58 7.51
C LEU A 68 30.62 2.59 8.96
N LEU A 69 29.30 2.44 9.16
CA LEU A 69 28.69 2.32 10.49
C LEU A 69 29.06 0.99 11.19
N GLN A 70 29.20 -0.08 10.41
CA GLN A 70 29.51 -1.42 10.89
C GLN A 70 31.01 -1.67 11.05
N LYS A 71 31.84 -0.95 10.28
CA LYS A 71 33.31 -1.03 10.32
C LYS A 71 33.85 -0.96 11.76
N GLN A 72 34.82 -1.82 12.05
CA GLN A 72 35.61 -1.73 13.27
C GLN A 72 36.62 -0.58 13.14
N TRP A 73 36.39 0.49 13.89
CA TRP A 73 37.27 1.64 13.93
C TRP A 73 38.28 1.50 15.06
N GLU A 74 39.52 1.94 14.83
CA GLU A 74 40.58 1.97 15.86
C GLU A 74 40.24 2.93 17.02
N THR A 75 39.34 3.88 16.78
CA THR A 75 38.88 4.83 17.78
C THR A 75 37.77 4.23 18.64
N SER A 76 37.83 4.43 19.96
CA SER A 76 36.85 3.91 20.91
C SER A 76 36.16 5.03 21.71
N GLY A 77 35.10 4.66 22.45
CA GLY A 77 34.38 5.56 23.35
C GLY A 77 33.59 6.69 22.66
N LYS A 78 33.61 7.88 23.25
CA LYS A 78 32.77 9.03 22.83
C LYS A 78 33.05 9.47 21.38
N LYS A 79 34.31 9.41 20.93
CA LYS A 79 34.70 9.81 19.56
C LYS A 79 34.08 8.89 18.50
N LEU A 80 34.06 7.58 18.74
CA LEU A 80 33.40 6.61 17.86
C LEU A 80 31.89 6.88 17.77
N GLN A 81 31.25 7.15 18.91
CA GLN A 81 29.82 7.45 18.92
C GLN A 81 29.48 8.72 18.13
N MET A 82 30.31 9.77 18.25
CA MET A 82 30.14 11.00 17.45
C MET A 82 30.28 10.74 15.95
N LEU A 83 31.26 9.93 15.54
CA LEU A 83 31.42 9.53 14.14
C LEU A 83 30.19 8.77 13.64
N LYS A 84 29.74 7.76 14.38
CA LYS A 84 28.54 6.97 14.01
C LYS A 84 27.27 7.83 13.93
N ASN A 85 27.09 8.77 14.87
CA ASN A 85 25.99 9.72 14.82
C ASN A 85 26.10 10.65 13.60
N GLY A 86 27.30 11.12 13.25
CA GLY A 86 27.54 11.93 12.06
C GLY A 86 27.18 11.18 10.77
N LEU A 87 27.64 9.93 10.64
CA LEU A 87 27.31 9.06 9.50
C LEU A 87 25.80 8.82 9.38
N LEU A 88 25.12 8.54 10.50
CA LEU A 88 23.67 8.41 10.53
C LEU A 88 22.99 9.70 10.07
N CYS A 89 23.41 10.86 10.57
CA CYS A 89 22.85 12.15 10.15
C CYS A 89 23.02 12.37 8.65
N VAL A 90 24.22 12.16 8.10
CA VAL A 90 24.51 12.30 6.67
C VAL A 90 23.56 11.43 5.85
N GLY A 91 23.41 10.16 6.22
CA GLY A 91 22.53 9.27 5.48
C GLY A 91 21.05 9.62 5.66
N LEU A 92 20.60 10.05 6.84
CA LEU A 92 19.22 10.51 7.03
C LEU A 92 18.93 11.75 6.19
N PHE A 93 19.84 12.73 6.15
CA PHE A 93 19.70 13.91 5.30
C PHE A 93 19.71 13.55 3.81
N PHE A 94 20.53 12.60 3.39
CA PHE A 94 20.54 12.13 2.00
C PHE A 94 19.19 11.51 1.62
N ASN A 95 18.69 10.56 2.41
CA ASN A 95 17.43 9.87 2.14
C ASN A 95 16.21 10.81 2.21
N LEU A 96 16.11 11.61 3.27
CA LEU A 96 15.02 12.57 3.42
C LEU A 96 15.12 13.71 2.40
N GLY A 97 16.33 14.10 2.01
CA GLY A 97 16.58 15.09 0.95
C GLY A 97 16.13 14.60 -0.42
N LEU A 98 16.35 13.33 -0.76
CA LEU A 98 15.82 12.72 -1.98
C LEU A 98 14.29 12.76 -2.00
N ILE A 99 13.62 12.29 -0.94
CA ILE A 99 12.15 12.36 -0.85
C ILE A 99 11.70 13.83 -0.93
N PHE A 100 12.36 14.74 -0.21
CA PHE A 100 11.99 16.16 -0.22
C PHE A 100 12.06 16.74 -1.63
N TYR A 101 13.15 16.52 -2.35
CA TYR A 101 13.33 17.03 -3.70
C TYR A 101 12.28 16.50 -4.68
N PHE A 102 12.04 15.19 -4.69
CA PHE A 102 11.14 14.56 -5.67
C PHE A 102 9.66 14.63 -5.29
N LYS A 103 9.32 14.69 -4.00
CA LYS A 103 7.93 14.61 -3.51
C LYS A 103 7.41 15.92 -2.93
N TYR A 104 8.24 16.68 -2.20
CA TYR A 104 7.76 17.83 -1.40
C TYR A 104 8.23 19.19 -1.89
N TYR A 105 9.17 19.27 -2.84
CA TYR A 105 9.76 20.53 -3.27
C TYR A 105 8.71 21.51 -3.78
N ASP A 106 7.87 21.08 -4.73
CA ASP A 106 6.86 21.96 -5.31
C ASP A 106 5.82 22.39 -4.29
N PHE A 107 5.35 21.46 -3.43
CA PHE A 107 4.44 21.81 -2.33
C PHE A 107 5.06 22.83 -1.37
N PHE A 108 6.34 22.66 -1.02
CA PHE A 108 7.05 23.60 -0.16
C PHE A 108 7.17 24.99 -0.81
N VAL A 109 7.58 25.04 -2.08
CA VAL A 109 7.71 26.28 -2.85
C VAL A 109 6.36 26.97 -3.03
N GLU A 110 5.29 26.23 -3.33
CA GLU A 110 3.94 26.78 -3.47
C GLU A 110 3.48 27.44 -2.17
N ASN A 111 3.74 26.83 -1.01
CA ASN A 111 3.40 27.43 0.28
C ASN A 111 4.28 28.66 0.58
N LEU A 112 5.57 28.67 0.22
CA LEU A 112 6.42 29.85 0.35
C LEU A 112 5.92 31.02 -0.50
N ASN A 113 5.56 30.75 -1.77
CA ASN A 113 5.01 31.76 -2.67
C ASN A 113 3.72 32.35 -2.10
N LYS A 114 2.84 31.52 -1.53
CA LYS A 114 1.59 31.98 -0.88
C LYS A 114 1.82 32.81 0.38
N VAL A 115 2.79 32.45 1.22
CA VAL A 115 3.03 33.12 2.51
C VAL A 115 3.82 34.41 2.35
N PHE A 116 4.83 34.40 1.49
CA PHE A 116 5.75 35.53 1.30
C PHE A 116 5.44 36.37 0.05
N SER A 117 4.38 36.04 -0.69
CA SER A 117 4.07 36.63 -2.00
C SER A 117 5.28 36.59 -2.95
N ALA A 118 6.07 35.52 -2.85
CA ALA A 118 7.23 35.27 -3.69
C ALA A 118 6.81 34.59 -5.01
N ASP A 119 7.71 34.58 -5.99
CA ASP A 119 7.51 33.95 -7.31
C ASP A 119 8.64 32.97 -7.63
N PHE A 120 8.91 32.04 -6.70
CA PHE A 120 9.84 30.96 -6.96
C PHE A 120 9.22 29.97 -7.96
N GLN A 121 9.95 29.63 -9.02
CA GLN A 121 9.47 28.70 -10.05
C GLN A 121 9.33 27.27 -9.51
N LEU A 122 8.18 26.66 -9.79
CA LEU A 122 7.93 25.23 -9.55
C LEU A 122 8.72 24.40 -10.57
N ARG A 123 9.28 23.28 -10.12
CA ARG A 123 10.14 22.43 -10.96
C ARG A 123 9.37 21.29 -11.60
N HIS A 124 8.18 20.94 -11.10
CA HIS A 124 7.34 19.86 -11.62
C HIS A 124 8.13 18.57 -11.82
N VAL A 125 8.96 18.24 -10.81
CA VAL A 125 9.85 17.08 -10.87
C VAL A 125 8.99 15.83 -10.86
N VAL A 126 9.17 14.97 -11.87
CA VAL A 126 8.41 13.71 -11.95
C VAL A 126 8.85 12.79 -10.82
N LEU A 127 7.91 12.39 -9.97
CA LEU A 127 8.15 11.53 -8.83
C LEU A 127 8.56 10.12 -9.30
N PRO A 128 9.76 9.62 -8.92
CA PRO A 128 10.13 8.25 -9.20
C PRO A 128 9.23 7.30 -8.43
N LEU A 129 8.59 6.39 -9.16
CA LEU A 129 7.69 5.41 -8.59
C LEU A 129 8.39 4.63 -7.47
N GLY A 130 7.72 4.38 -6.34
CA GLY A 130 8.29 3.60 -5.24
C GLY A 130 9.42 4.26 -4.43
N ILE A 131 9.81 5.51 -4.72
CA ILE A 131 10.88 6.23 -3.97
C ILE A 131 10.65 6.22 -2.46
N SER A 132 9.40 6.43 -2.05
CA SER A 132 9.04 6.43 -0.64
C SER A 132 9.26 5.08 0.05
N PHE A 133 9.02 3.97 -0.66
CA PHE A 133 9.11 2.61 -0.10
C PHE A 133 10.57 2.18 0.07
N PHE A 134 11.38 2.29 -0.99
CA PHE A 134 12.79 1.91 -0.89
C PHE A 134 13.56 2.86 0.06
N THR A 135 13.23 4.15 0.10
CA THR A 135 13.87 5.06 1.04
C THR A 135 13.55 4.70 2.49
N PHE A 136 12.32 4.27 2.81
CA PHE A 136 11.99 3.79 4.15
C PHE A 136 12.78 2.53 4.54
N GLN A 137 12.96 1.59 3.61
CA GLN A 137 13.79 0.41 3.84
C GLN A 137 15.25 0.80 4.11
N GLN A 138 15.79 1.72 3.31
CA GLN A 138 17.16 2.20 3.47
C GLN A 138 17.36 2.96 4.79
N ILE A 139 16.41 3.80 5.19
CA ILE A 139 16.40 4.46 6.51
C ILE A 139 16.36 3.42 7.63
N SER A 140 15.48 2.41 7.54
CA SER A 140 15.39 1.36 8.56
C SER A 140 16.71 0.60 8.71
N TYR A 141 17.28 0.14 7.59
CA TYR A 141 18.55 -0.58 7.56
C TYR A 141 19.70 0.25 8.16
N MET A 142 19.75 1.55 7.84
CA MET A 142 20.79 2.45 8.32
C MET A 142 20.66 2.75 9.81
N VAL A 143 19.43 2.98 10.30
CA VAL A 143 19.17 3.17 11.73
C VAL A 143 19.53 1.90 12.51
N ASP A 144 19.15 0.73 12.00
CA ASP A 144 19.46 -0.55 12.64
C ASP A 144 20.96 -0.88 12.57
N SER A 145 21.65 -0.48 11.49
CA SER A 145 23.13 -0.52 11.40
C SER A 145 23.79 0.36 12.45
N TRP A 146 23.25 1.56 12.67
CA TRP A 146 23.73 2.46 13.71
C TRP A 146 23.49 1.91 15.13
N ARG A 147 22.38 1.19 15.35
CA ARG A 147 22.09 0.47 16.62
C ARG A 147 22.93 -0.80 16.81
N GLY A 148 23.59 -1.29 15.77
CA GLY A 148 24.30 -2.58 15.79
C GLY A 148 23.38 -3.79 15.72
N GLU A 149 22.18 -3.64 15.15
CA GLU A 149 21.17 -4.69 15.01
C GLU A 149 21.26 -5.44 13.66
N THR A 150 22.11 -4.98 12.75
CA THR A 150 22.35 -5.58 11.44
C THR A 150 23.61 -6.45 11.41
N LYS A 151 23.62 -7.49 10.58
CA LYS A 151 24.83 -8.22 10.19
C LYS A 151 25.54 -7.53 9.02
N GLU A 152 26.82 -7.84 8.82
CA GLU A 152 27.56 -7.43 7.62
C GLU A 152 27.07 -8.24 6.41
N TYR A 153 26.28 -7.61 5.56
CA TYR A 153 25.86 -8.16 4.27
C TYR A 153 26.70 -7.58 3.15
N ASN A 154 26.99 -8.39 2.12
CA ASN A 154 27.67 -7.92 0.92
C ASN A 154 26.74 -7.03 0.05
N PHE A 155 27.32 -6.37 -0.94
CA PHE A 155 26.59 -5.45 -1.82
C PHE A 155 25.44 -6.13 -2.58
N VAL A 156 25.63 -7.38 -3.03
CA VAL A 156 24.62 -8.11 -3.79
C VAL A 156 23.40 -8.39 -2.91
N ASP A 157 23.61 -8.83 -1.68
CA ASP A 157 22.51 -9.09 -0.72
C ASP A 157 21.76 -7.81 -0.36
N TYR A 158 22.49 -6.73 -0.09
CA TYR A 158 21.89 -5.43 0.19
C TYR A 158 21.10 -4.88 -1.02
N ALA A 159 21.68 -4.93 -2.22
CA ALA A 159 21.03 -4.49 -3.44
C ALA A 159 19.76 -5.31 -3.71
N LEU A 160 19.82 -6.64 -3.55
CA LEU A 160 18.65 -7.50 -3.70
C LEU A 160 17.56 -7.18 -2.67
N PHE A 161 17.92 -6.96 -1.41
CA PHE A 161 16.96 -6.56 -0.37
C PHE A 161 16.18 -5.30 -0.77
N VAL A 162 16.86 -4.26 -1.26
CA VAL A 162 16.23 -3.01 -1.68
C VAL A 162 15.42 -3.20 -2.96
N THR A 163 15.93 -3.99 -3.91
CA THR A 163 15.38 -4.05 -5.28
C THR A 163 14.33 -5.11 -5.47
N PHE A 164 14.16 -6.08 -4.56
CA PHE A 164 13.28 -7.23 -4.75
C PHE A 164 11.89 -6.83 -5.26
N PHE A 165 11.64 -7.09 -6.56
CA PHE A 165 10.52 -6.51 -7.30
C PHE A 165 9.12 -6.75 -6.70
N PRO A 166 8.82 -7.85 -5.98
CA PRO A 166 7.50 -8.04 -5.38
C PRO A 166 7.15 -6.96 -4.34
N GLN A 167 8.16 -6.42 -3.65
CA GLN A 167 7.94 -5.39 -2.63
C GLN A 167 8.23 -3.95 -3.12
N LEU A 168 9.05 -3.82 -4.17
CA LEU A 168 9.75 -2.58 -4.55
C LEU A 168 8.88 -1.33 -4.73
N ILE A 169 7.77 -1.45 -5.47
CA ILE A 169 7.01 -0.26 -5.90
C ILE A 169 5.99 0.19 -4.84
N ALA A 170 5.14 -0.73 -4.38
CA ALA A 170 4.08 -0.44 -3.42
C ALA A 170 3.75 -1.64 -2.52
N GLY A 171 4.72 -2.54 -2.33
CA GLY A 171 4.52 -3.73 -1.50
C GLY A 171 4.61 -3.41 -0.01
N PRO A 172 4.45 -4.44 0.85
CA PRO A 172 4.65 -4.29 2.29
C PRO A 172 6.07 -3.75 2.58
N ILE A 173 6.19 -2.80 3.50
CA ILE A 173 7.48 -2.20 3.89
C ILE A 173 8.25 -3.24 4.73
N VAL A 174 9.17 -3.94 4.09
CA VAL A 174 9.96 -5.02 4.70
C VAL A 174 11.13 -4.50 5.54
N LEU A 175 11.53 -5.26 6.55
CA LEU A 175 12.76 -5.01 7.32
C LEU A 175 13.85 -6.01 6.92
N HIS A 176 15.10 -5.60 7.14
CA HIS A 176 16.27 -6.38 6.76
C HIS A 176 16.32 -7.75 7.45
N ASN A 177 15.90 -7.82 8.71
CA ASN A 177 15.86 -9.04 9.52
C ASN A 177 14.74 -10.01 9.11
N GLU A 178 13.75 -9.53 8.35
CA GLU A 178 12.66 -10.35 7.83
C GLU A 178 13.05 -11.01 6.51
N ILE A 179 13.79 -10.31 5.66
CA ILE A 179 14.01 -10.72 4.26
C ILE A 179 15.40 -11.30 4.00
N LEU A 180 16.47 -10.64 4.46
CA LEU A 180 17.83 -11.06 4.12
C LEU A 180 18.16 -12.51 4.55
N PRO A 181 17.79 -12.97 5.76
CA PRO A 181 18.02 -14.37 6.15
C PRO A 181 17.33 -15.38 5.22
N GLN A 182 16.18 -15.02 4.63
CA GLN A 182 15.45 -15.91 3.73
C GLN A 182 16.16 -16.09 2.38
N PHE A 183 16.91 -15.08 1.90
CA PHE A 183 17.73 -15.21 0.69
C PHE A 183 18.99 -16.06 0.89
N GLU A 184 19.50 -16.13 2.12
CA GLU A 184 20.65 -16.97 2.48
C GLU A 184 20.27 -18.42 2.79
N ASP A 185 18.99 -18.69 3.10
CA ASP A 185 18.53 -20.05 3.39
C ASP A 185 18.51 -20.92 2.11
N LYS A 186 19.39 -21.93 2.09
CA LYS A 186 19.51 -22.90 1.00
C LYS A 186 18.23 -23.68 0.72
N LYS A 187 17.31 -23.78 1.70
CA LYS A 187 16.00 -24.41 1.49
C LYS A 187 15.14 -23.63 0.50
N ASN A 188 15.32 -22.30 0.43
CA ASN A 188 14.56 -21.41 -0.45
C ASN A 188 15.10 -21.42 -1.88
N TRP A 189 16.30 -21.93 -2.12
CA TRP A 189 16.93 -22.01 -3.45
C TRP A 189 16.36 -23.12 -4.33
N LYS A 190 15.55 -24.01 -3.75
CA LYS A 190 14.90 -25.12 -4.46
C LYS A 190 13.42 -24.81 -4.66
N LEU A 191 12.87 -25.33 -5.74
CA LEU A 191 11.43 -25.23 -6.00
C LEU A 191 10.66 -25.96 -4.89
N GLN A 192 9.71 -25.27 -4.25
CA GLN A 192 8.80 -25.89 -3.28
C GLN A 192 7.38 -25.81 -3.84
N TRP A 193 6.82 -26.97 -4.20
CA TRP A 193 5.52 -27.06 -4.88
C TRP A 193 4.37 -26.50 -4.04
N ASP A 194 4.43 -26.67 -2.72
CA ASP A 194 3.42 -26.11 -1.80
C ASP A 194 3.43 -24.57 -1.83
N ASN A 195 4.61 -23.95 -1.81
CA ASN A 195 4.73 -22.50 -1.90
C ASN A 195 4.34 -21.98 -3.29
N LEU A 196 4.63 -22.71 -4.36
CA LEU A 196 4.16 -22.35 -5.69
C LEU A 196 2.62 -22.35 -5.77
N ALA A 197 1.99 -23.41 -5.28
CA ALA A 197 0.53 -23.53 -5.28
C ALA A 197 -0.12 -22.44 -4.41
N HIS A 198 0.45 -22.21 -3.22
CA HIS A 198 0.00 -21.17 -2.30
C HIS A 198 0.18 -19.77 -2.89
N GLY A 199 1.35 -19.50 -3.48
CA GLY A 199 1.68 -18.24 -4.14
C GLY A 199 0.78 -17.94 -5.32
N ALA A 200 0.52 -18.93 -6.17
CA ALA A 200 -0.41 -18.80 -7.31
C ALA A 200 -1.85 -18.51 -6.85
N TYR A 201 -2.32 -19.15 -5.78
CA TYR A 201 -3.63 -18.85 -5.19
C TYR A 201 -3.72 -17.40 -4.68
N ILE A 202 -2.76 -16.97 -3.87
CA ILE A 202 -2.79 -15.60 -3.30
C ILE A 202 -2.66 -14.57 -4.43
N PHE A 203 -1.79 -14.82 -5.41
CA PHE A 203 -1.66 -13.95 -6.58
C PHE A 203 -2.98 -13.83 -7.35
N ALA A 204 -3.66 -14.95 -7.62
CA ALA A 204 -4.97 -14.96 -8.29
C ALA A 204 -6.03 -14.19 -7.50
N ALA A 205 -6.10 -14.39 -6.18
CA ALA A 205 -7.03 -13.68 -5.32
C ALA A 205 -6.75 -12.16 -5.29
N GLY A 206 -5.46 -11.77 -5.25
CA GLY A 206 -5.05 -10.38 -5.34
C GLY A 206 -5.40 -9.74 -6.68
N LEU A 207 -5.22 -10.48 -7.78
CA LEU A 207 -5.58 -10.05 -9.13
C LEU A 207 -7.09 -9.76 -9.25
N VAL A 208 -7.94 -10.64 -8.72
CA VAL A 208 -9.40 -10.44 -8.69
C VAL A 208 -9.78 -9.21 -7.84
N LYS A 209 -9.20 -9.06 -6.64
CA LYS A 209 -9.45 -7.87 -5.80
C LYS A 209 -9.12 -6.57 -6.54
N LYS A 210 -7.99 -6.53 -7.24
CA LYS A 210 -7.56 -5.36 -8.01
C LYS A 210 -8.46 -5.12 -9.23
N VAL A 211 -8.46 -6.06 -10.17
CA VAL A 211 -8.93 -5.84 -11.54
C VAL A 211 -10.45 -5.95 -11.63
N VAL A 212 -11.07 -6.83 -10.85
CA VAL A 212 -12.52 -7.05 -10.92
C VAL A 212 -13.26 -6.12 -9.96
N ILE A 213 -12.81 -6.05 -8.70
CA ILE A 213 -13.52 -5.29 -7.65
C ILE A 213 -13.08 -3.82 -7.64
N ALA A 214 -11.78 -3.56 -7.39
CA ALA A 214 -11.31 -2.20 -7.17
C ALA A 214 -11.40 -1.31 -8.41
N ASP A 215 -11.00 -1.81 -9.58
CA ASP A 215 -11.09 -1.05 -10.83
C ASP A 215 -12.55 -0.75 -11.23
N THR A 216 -13.50 -1.64 -10.90
CA THR A 216 -14.93 -1.36 -11.10
C THR A 216 -15.42 -0.25 -10.18
N LEU A 217 -15.08 -0.31 -8.89
CA LEU A 217 -15.43 0.74 -7.93
C LEU A 217 -14.76 2.08 -8.28
N SER A 218 -13.55 2.05 -8.84
CA SER A 218 -12.81 3.23 -9.31
C SER A 218 -13.60 4.06 -10.33
N ARG A 219 -14.34 3.40 -11.23
CA ARG A 219 -15.21 4.08 -12.20
C ARG A 219 -16.33 4.86 -11.51
N ALA A 220 -16.98 4.26 -10.50
CA ALA A 220 -18.02 4.91 -9.71
C ALA A 220 -17.47 6.10 -8.90
N VAL A 221 -16.27 5.95 -8.34
CA VAL A 221 -15.60 7.01 -7.58
C VAL A 221 -15.25 8.19 -8.48
N THR A 222 -14.65 7.91 -9.64
CA THR A 222 -14.28 8.93 -10.62
C THR A 222 -15.50 9.69 -11.10
N TRP A 223 -16.59 8.98 -11.37
CA TRP A 223 -17.87 9.60 -11.73
C TRP A 223 -18.39 10.52 -10.62
N GLY A 224 -18.43 10.05 -9.37
CA GLY A 224 -18.98 10.82 -8.25
C GLY A 224 -18.21 12.10 -7.95
N TYR A 225 -16.87 12.03 -7.92
CA TYR A 225 -16.03 13.22 -7.74
C TYR A 225 -16.09 14.17 -8.95
N GLY A 226 -16.23 13.64 -10.17
CA GLY A 226 -16.39 14.45 -11.39
C GLY A 226 -17.71 15.22 -11.46
N HIS A 227 -18.77 14.75 -10.79
CA HIS A 227 -20.10 15.39 -10.81
C HIS A 227 -20.44 16.17 -9.55
N LEU A 228 -19.47 16.39 -8.64
CA LEU A 228 -19.72 17.14 -7.39
C LEU A 228 -20.26 18.56 -7.64
N GLY A 229 -19.81 19.21 -8.72
CA GLY A 229 -20.28 20.52 -9.18
C GLY A 229 -21.55 20.50 -10.04
N GLN A 230 -22.07 19.33 -10.41
CA GLN A 230 -23.19 19.12 -11.33
C GLN A 230 -24.34 18.37 -10.62
N ASP A 231 -24.76 18.90 -9.47
CA ASP A 231 -25.89 18.42 -8.68
C ASP A 231 -25.82 16.93 -8.28
N LEU A 232 -24.66 16.51 -7.76
CA LEU A 232 -24.53 15.22 -7.07
C LEU A 232 -25.56 15.10 -5.94
N THR A 233 -26.40 14.05 -5.98
CA THR A 233 -27.40 13.82 -4.95
C THR A 233 -26.76 13.30 -3.65
N SER A 234 -27.49 13.34 -2.54
CA SER A 234 -26.98 12.83 -1.26
C SER A 234 -26.80 11.32 -1.29
N ALA A 235 -27.69 10.58 -1.97
CA ALA A 235 -27.55 9.13 -2.18
C ALA A 235 -26.31 8.80 -3.01
N GLU A 236 -26.09 9.52 -4.13
CA GLU A 236 -24.91 9.33 -4.97
C GLU A 236 -23.61 9.62 -4.20
N ALA A 237 -23.59 10.69 -3.40
CA ALA A 237 -22.43 11.00 -2.56
C ALA A 237 -22.11 9.88 -1.55
N ILE A 238 -23.13 9.29 -0.91
CA ILE A 238 -22.96 8.15 0.01
C ILE A 238 -22.44 6.92 -0.75
N ILE A 239 -23.01 6.62 -1.92
CA ILE A 239 -22.58 5.49 -2.76
C ILE A 239 -21.12 5.68 -3.19
N THR A 240 -20.74 6.88 -3.63
CA THR A 240 -19.37 7.21 -4.02
C THR A 240 -18.40 7.11 -2.85
N MET A 241 -18.78 7.57 -1.65
CA MET A 241 -17.96 7.42 -0.44
C MET A 241 -17.73 5.94 -0.10
N LEU A 242 -18.78 5.12 -0.10
CA LEU A 242 -18.68 3.67 0.15
C LEU A 242 -17.86 2.97 -0.95
N ALA A 243 -18.07 3.34 -2.22
CA ALA A 243 -17.31 2.81 -3.33
C ALA A 243 -15.82 3.12 -3.18
N TYR A 244 -15.47 4.33 -2.73
CA TYR A 244 -14.09 4.70 -2.48
C TYR A 244 -13.48 3.93 -1.31
N THR A 245 -14.21 3.77 -0.21
CA THR A 245 -13.77 2.95 0.92
C THR A 245 -13.45 1.52 0.48
N PHE A 246 -14.30 0.88 -0.31
CA PHE A 246 -13.99 -0.46 -0.81
C PHE A 246 -12.88 -0.44 -1.86
N GLN A 247 -12.86 0.54 -2.77
CA GLN A 247 -11.82 0.69 -3.79
C GLN A 247 -10.44 0.74 -3.15
N ILE A 248 -10.19 1.69 -2.23
CA ILE A 248 -8.86 1.88 -1.64
C ILE A 248 -8.36 0.61 -0.93
N TYR A 249 -9.27 -0.12 -0.28
CA TYR A 249 -8.92 -1.37 0.37
C TYR A 249 -8.62 -2.50 -0.62
N PHE A 250 -9.51 -2.78 -1.58
CA PHE A 250 -9.32 -3.90 -2.50
C PHE A 250 -8.18 -3.64 -3.50
N ASP A 251 -7.94 -2.39 -3.87
CA ASP A 251 -6.81 -2.01 -4.71
C ASP A 251 -5.50 -2.34 -3.96
N PHE A 252 -5.32 -1.75 -2.78
CA PHE A 252 -4.06 -1.87 -2.06
C PHE A 252 -3.85 -3.26 -1.46
N SER A 253 -4.88 -3.87 -0.88
CA SER A 253 -4.79 -5.25 -0.39
C SER A 253 -4.62 -6.24 -1.54
N GLY A 254 -5.23 -6.00 -2.71
CA GLY A 254 -5.02 -6.81 -3.91
C GLY A 254 -3.57 -6.78 -4.39
N TYR A 255 -2.95 -5.59 -4.41
CA TYR A 255 -1.52 -5.46 -4.71
C TYR A 255 -0.63 -6.17 -3.68
N CYS A 256 -0.91 -6.00 -2.38
CA CYS A 256 -0.16 -6.67 -1.32
C CYS A 256 -0.30 -8.19 -1.37
N ASP A 257 -1.49 -8.70 -1.73
CA ASP A 257 -1.72 -10.13 -1.95
C ASP A 257 -0.92 -10.61 -3.16
N MET A 258 -0.95 -9.91 -4.30
CA MET A 258 -0.11 -10.25 -5.46
C MET A 258 1.38 -10.25 -5.10
N ALA A 259 1.87 -9.23 -4.40
CA ALA A 259 3.24 -9.16 -3.90
C ALA A 259 3.60 -10.37 -3.03
N THR A 260 2.72 -10.72 -2.09
CA THR A 260 2.92 -11.87 -1.19
C THR A 260 2.91 -13.19 -1.95
N GLY A 261 1.97 -13.35 -2.90
CA GLY A 261 1.90 -14.50 -3.78
C GLY A 261 3.19 -14.68 -4.56
N LEU A 262 3.71 -13.60 -5.14
CA LEU A 262 5.03 -13.58 -5.80
C LEU A 262 6.15 -13.94 -4.84
N GLY A 263 6.15 -13.42 -3.62
CA GLY A 263 7.11 -13.81 -2.57
C GLY A 263 7.15 -15.33 -2.36
N TYR A 264 5.99 -15.96 -2.20
CA TYR A 264 5.89 -17.42 -2.09
C TYR A 264 6.42 -18.15 -3.32
N LEU A 265 6.25 -17.61 -4.54
CA LEU A 265 6.85 -18.21 -5.74
C LEU A 265 8.39 -18.25 -5.70
N PHE A 266 9.04 -17.40 -4.88
CA PHE A 266 10.48 -17.40 -4.61
C PHE A 266 10.84 -18.02 -3.24
N ASN A 267 9.88 -18.65 -2.55
CA ASN A 267 10.01 -19.13 -1.16
C ASN A 267 10.36 -18.03 -0.14
N ILE A 268 9.98 -16.78 -0.41
CA ILE A 268 10.21 -15.63 0.47
C ILE A 268 8.88 -15.18 1.09
N HIS A 269 8.80 -15.22 2.40
CA HIS A 269 7.63 -14.77 3.16
C HIS A 269 7.66 -13.26 3.32
N ILE A 270 6.77 -12.56 2.63
CA ILE A 270 6.57 -11.11 2.77
C ILE A 270 5.53 -10.87 3.88
N PRO A 271 5.78 -9.94 4.82
CA PRO A 271 4.89 -9.69 5.96
C PRO A 271 3.51 -9.18 5.54
N MET A 272 2.51 -9.54 6.33
CA MET A 272 1.12 -9.11 6.15
C MET A 272 0.99 -7.59 6.29
N ASN A 273 0.33 -6.97 5.30
CA ASN A 273 0.05 -5.53 5.33
C ASN A 273 -1.39 -5.20 5.78
N PHE A 274 -2.35 -6.09 5.54
CA PHE A 274 -3.76 -5.88 5.89
C PHE A 274 -4.34 -7.07 6.64
N ASN A 275 -5.00 -6.83 7.77
CA ASN A 275 -5.75 -7.84 8.52
C ASN A 275 -7.21 -7.45 8.72
N SER A 276 -8.01 -7.57 7.65
CA SER A 276 -9.46 -7.31 7.65
C SER A 276 -9.84 -6.00 8.36
N PRO A 277 -9.30 -4.84 7.91
CA PRO A 277 -9.36 -3.57 8.64
C PRO A 277 -10.77 -3.06 8.91
N TYR A 278 -11.74 -3.36 8.04
CA TYR A 278 -13.13 -2.94 8.24
C TYR A 278 -13.91 -3.78 9.25
N LYS A 279 -13.29 -4.79 9.89
CA LYS A 279 -13.84 -5.43 11.10
C LYS A 279 -13.53 -4.66 12.38
N ALA A 280 -12.76 -3.58 12.30
CA ALA A 280 -12.30 -2.85 13.48
C ALA A 280 -13.43 -2.21 14.27
N THR A 281 -13.35 -2.31 15.60
CA THR A 281 -14.34 -1.73 16.53
C THR A 281 -13.85 -0.43 17.18
N SER A 282 -12.67 0.05 16.80
CA SER A 282 -12.14 1.35 17.23
C SER A 282 -11.11 1.88 16.24
N VAL A 283 -10.81 3.17 16.26
CA VAL A 283 -9.76 3.77 15.42
C VAL A 283 -8.39 3.15 15.70
N VAL A 284 -8.12 2.79 16.97
CA VAL A 284 -6.88 2.11 17.36
C VAL A 284 -6.83 0.69 16.78
N ASP A 285 -7.94 -0.05 16.79
CA ASP A 285 -8.02 -1.40 16.19
C ASP A 285 -7.89 -1.34 14.66
N PHE A 286 -8.45 -0.31 14.02
CA PHE A 286 -8.31 -0.09 12.58
C PHE A 286 -6.84 0.01 12.17
N TRP A 287 -6.04 0.81 12.87
CA TRP A 287 -4.59 0.94 12.59
C TRP A 287 -3.75 -0.27 13.00
N LYS A 288 -4.31 -1.21 13.77
CA LYS A 288 -3.72 -2.54 13.99
C LYS A 288 -4.07 -3.54 12.90
N ARG A 289 -4.76 -3.12 11.85
CA ARG A 289 -5.25 -3.97 10.76
C ARG A 289 -5.03 -3.35 9.38
N TRP A 290 -4.90 -2.03 9.31
CA TRP A 290 -4.64 -1.25 8.10
C TRP A 290 -3.15 -0.92 7.99
N HIS A 291 -2.56 -1.21 6.84
CA HIS A 291 -1.18 -0.87 6.49
C HIS A 291 -0.18 -1.17 7.63
N LEU A 292 -0.19 -2.43 8.08
CA LEU A 292 0.54 -2.93 9.24
C LEU A 292 2.04 -2.65 9.18
N THR A 293 2.66 -2.79 8.01
CA THR A 293 4.10 -2.58 7.85
C THR A 293 4.48 -1.11 7.97
N LEU A 294 3.65 -0.19 7.48
CA LEU A 294 3.84 1.25 7.67
C LEU A 294 3.66 1.61 9.14
N THR A 295 2.60 1.11 9.77
CA THR A 295 2.35 1.33 11.20
C THR A 295 3.51 0.82 12.05
N ARG A 296 4.07 -0.36 11.71
CA ARG A 296 5.29 -0.90 12.35
C ARG A 296 6.47 0.05 12.15
N PHE A 297 6.72 0.50 10.92
CA PHE A 297 7.82 1.41 10.61
C PHE A 297 7.70 2.72 11.43
N LEU A 298 6.57 3.41 11.34
CA LEU A 298 6.33 4.67 12.05
C LEU A 298 6.44 4.48 13.58
N ARG A 299 5.96 3.35 14.11
CA ARG A 299 6.11 3.04 15.52
C ARG A 299 7.58 2.87 15.92
N THR A 300 8.35 2.11 15.14
CA THR A 300 9.75 1.77 15.46
C THR A 300 10.71 2.93 15.25
N TYR A 301 10.56 3.68 14.15
CA TYR A 301 11.54 4.68 13.72
C TYR A 301 11.10 6.13 13.99
N VAL A 302 9.84 6.38 14.38
CA VAL A 302 9.35 7.72 14.74
C VAL A 302 8.82 7.76 16.17
N TYR A 303 7.84 6.91 16.51
CA TYR A 303 7.17 6.96 17.81
C TYR A 303 8.08 6.65 19.01
N PHE A 304 8.83 5.54 18.95
CA PHE A 304 9.72 5.16 20.06
C PHE A 304 10.89 6.15 20.26
N PRO A 305 11.57 6.65 19.21
CA PRO A 305 12.57 7.71 19.36
C PRO A 305 12.04 9.00 20.02
N LEU A 306 10.77 9.36 19.81
CA LEU A 306 10.13 10.51 20.48
C LEU A 306 9.82 10.26 21.98
N GLY A 307 10.17 9.08 22.51
CA GLY A 307 9.93 8.67 23.90
C GLY A 307 8.71 7.79 24.10
N GLY A 308 7.99 7.46 23.02
CA GLY A 308 6.82 6.59 23.04
C GLY A 308 5.76 7.04 24.05
N SER A 309 5.31 6.11 24.91
CA SER A 309 4.38 6.38 26.02
C SER A 309 5.08 6.63 27.37
N ARG A 310 6.41 6.80 27.42
CA ARG A 310 7.17 6.82 28.68
C ARG A 310 7.19 8.17 29.39
N LYS A 311 6.85 9.27 28.72
CA LYS A 311 6.98 10.66 29.22
C LYS A 311 5.62 11.29 29.60
N GLY A 312 4.70 10.49 30.13
CA GLY A 312 3.37 10.93 30.56
C GLY A 312 2.30 10.97 29.44
N GLU A 313 1.05 11.20 29.82
CA GLU A 313 -0.11 11.11 28.92
C GLU A 313 -0.12 12.21 27.85
N VAL A 314 0.13 13.46 28.22
CA VAL A 314 0.16 14.59 27.26
C VAL A 314 1.19 14.35 26.16
N LYS A 315 2.42 13.98 26.54
CA LYS A 315 3.49 13.67 25.58
C LYS A 315 3.15 12.47 24.71
N THR A 316 2.42 11.50 25.26
CA THR A 316 1.93 10.35 24.50
C THR A 316 0.96 10.78 23.40
N TYR A 317 -0.01 11.65 23.70
CA TYR A 317 -0.96 12.15 22.70
C TYR A 317 -0.28 13.03 21.64
N LEU A 318 0.66 13.89 22.04
CA LEU A 318 1.47 14.67 21.10
C LEU A 318 2.31 13.77 20.19
N ASN A 319 2.92 12.71 20.73
CA ASN A 319 3.69 11.74 19.95
C ASN A 319 2.79 10.97 18.96
N ILE A 320 1.56 10.61 19.37
CA ILE A 320 0.58 9.97 18.48
C ILE A 320 0.21 10.93 17.34
N LEU A 321 -0.11 12.19 17.66
CA LEU A 321 -0.46 13.19 16.66
C LEU A 321 0.69 13.42 15.68
N ALA A 322 1.92 13.55 16.18
CA ALA A 322 3.11 13.70 15.35
C ALA A 322 3.29 12.52 14.38
N VAL A 323 3.11 11.28 14.86
CA VAL A 323 3.19 10.08 14.01
C VAL A 323 2.15 10.11 12.89
N PHE A 324 0.91 10.49 13.20
CA PHE A 324 -0.14 10.55 12.18
C PHE A 324 0.01 11.72 11.21
N LEU A 325 0.55 12.86 11.65
CA LEU A 325 0.90 13.98 10.76
C LEU A 325 2.04 13.58 9.81
N VAL A 326 3.06 12.88 10.31
CA VAL A 326 4.14 12.31 9.48
C VAL A 326 3.56 11.28 8.51
N SER A 327 2.62 10.45 8.95
CA SER A 327 1.91 9.51 8.07
C SER A 327 1.14 10.23 6.97
N GLY A 328 0.39 11.28 7.30
CA GLY A 328 -0.34 12.09 6.34
C GLY A 328 0.60 12.72 5.31
N LEU A 329 1.66 13.38 5.77
CA LEU A 329 2.68 13.96 4.90
C LEU A 329 3.31 12.90 3.97
N TRP A 330 3.59 11.71 4.50
CA TRP A 330 4.14 10.60 3.72
C TRP A 330 3.24 10.17 2.56
N HIS A 331 1.92 10.19 2.74
CA HIS A 331 1.00 9.78 1.67
C HIS A 331 1.05 10.71 0.47
N GLY A 332 1.09 12.03 0.68
CA GLY A 332 1.17 12.97 -0.44
C GLY A 332 1.44 14.41 0.00
N ALA A 333 1.90 15.20 -0.95
CA ALA A 333 2.26 16.61 -0.75
C ALA A 333 1.04 17.54 -0.91
N ASN A 334 -0.02 17.29 -0.13
CA ASN A 334 -1.24 18.08 -0.13
C ASN A 334 -1.78 18.25 1.30
N TRP A 335 -2.39 19.41 1.58
CA TRP A 335 -3.06 19.71 2.84
C TRP A 335 -4.17 18.72 3.19
N THR A 336 -4.80 18.10 2.19
CA THR A 336 -5.81 17.06 2.40
C THR A 336 -5.25 15.86 3.16
N PHE A 337 -4.04 15.40 2.84
CA PHE A 337 -3.39 14.29 3.55
C PHE A 337 -2.92 14.66 4.96
N ILE A 338 -2.41 15.89 5.14
CA ILE A 338 -2.03 16.39 6.47
C ILE A 338 -3.26 16.44 7.38
N PHE A 339 -4.38 16.97 6.87
CA PHE A 339 -5.63 17.03 7.62
C PHE A 339 -6.22 15.64 7.89
N TRP A 340 -6.15 14.73 6.93
CA TRP A 340 -6.50 13.31 7.14
C TRP A 340 -5.67 12.68 8.27
N GLY A 341 -4.36 12.92 8.28
CA GLY A 341 -3.46 12.46 9.34
C GLY A 341 -3.85 13.05 10.70
N PHE A 342 -4.10 14.35 10.75
CA PHE A 342 -4.59 15.04 11.94
C PHE A 342 -5.88 14.41 12.51
N LEU A 343 -6.88 14.15 11.65
CA LEU A 343 -8.13 13.51 12.06
C LEU A 343 -7.90 12.12 12.66
N HIS A 344 -7.06 11.29 12.02
CA HIS A 344 -6.72 9.97 12.56
C HIS A 344 -5.92 10.05 13.87
N GLY A 345 -5.04 11.05 14.02
CA GLY A 345 -4.34 11.32 15.27
C GLY A 345 -5.28 11.66 16.41
N ILE A 346 -6.26 12.54 16.16
CA ILE A 346 -7.31 12.85 17.12
C ILE A 346 -8.16 11.61 17.42
N GLY A 347 -8.63 10.90 16.40
CA GLY A 347 -9.46 9.70 16.59
C GLY A 347 -8.77 8.64 17.44
N ASN A 348 -7.46 8.46 17.26
CA ASN A 348 -6.65 7.55 18.07
C ASN A 348 -6.51 8.04 19.52
N ALA A 349 -6.22 9.33 19.72
CA ALA A 349 -6.12 9.94 21.04
C ALA A 349 -7.45 9.87 21.81
N LEU A 350 -8.57 10.22 21.18
CA LEU A 350 -9.92 10.15 21.76
C LEU A 350 -10.31 8.71 22.13
N THR A 351 -10.06 7.75 21.25
CA THR A 351 -10.30 6.33 21.53
C THR A 351 -9.53 5.86 22.78
N ARG A 352 -8.29 6.33 22.94
CA ARG A 352 -7.45 6.00 24.10
C ARG A 352 -7.92 6.70 25.37
N MET A 353 -8.28 7.97 25.28
CA MET A 353 -8.75 8.79 26.41
C MET A 353 -10.09 8.27 26.96
N PHE A 354 -11.01 7.90 26.07
CA PHE A 354 -12.34 7.39 26.43
C PHE A 354 -12.42 5.86 26.37
N ARG A 355 -11.30 5.14 26.55
CA ARG A 355 -11.25 3.68 26.40
C ARG A 355 -12.27 2.95 27.26
N LYS A 356 -12.51 3.41 28.49
CA LYS A 356 -13.48 2.78 29.42
C LYS A 356 -14.91 2.98 28.92
N GLN A 357 -15.28 4.21 28.58
CA GLN A 357 -16.60 4.58 28.06
C GLN A 357 -16.87 3.88 26.73
N TRP A 358 -15.87 3.82 25.85
CA TRP A 358 -15.95 3.11 24.58
C TRP A 358 -16.25 1.63 24.80
N GLY A 359 -15.59 1.00 25.77
CA GLY A 359 -15.78 -0.41 26.12
C GLY A 359 -17.19 -0.77 26.62
N HIS A 360 -17.96 0.19 27.11
CA HIS A 360 -19.36 -0.03 27.50
C HIS A 360 -20.35 -0.01 26.32
N LEU A 361 -19.95 0.47 25.15
CA LEU A 361 -20.80 0.44 23.95
C LEU A 361 -20.89 -0.97 23.38
N HIS A 362 -22.05 -1.33 22.86
CA HIS A 362 -22.22 -2.59 22.13
C HIS A 362 -21.29 -2.64 20.90
N THR A 363 -20.74 -3.83 20.59
CA THR A 363 -19.74 -4.01 19.54
C THR A 363 -20.20 -3.50 18.17
N VAL A 364 -21.50 -3.64 17.85
CA VAL A 364 -22.08 -3.13 16.58
C VAL A 364 -22.05 -1.60 16.52
N ILE A 365 -22.27 -0.91 17.65
CA ILE A 365 -22.21 0.55 17.72
C ILE A 365 -20.76 1.03 17.60
N GLN A 366 -19.85 0.37 18.32
CA GLN A 366 -18.40 0.62 18.22
C GLN A 366 -17.91 0.48 16.77
N TRP A 367 -18.31 -0.61 16.11
CA TRP A 367 -18.02 -0.87 14.70
C TRP A 367 -18.64 0.21 13.81
N GLY A 368 -19.93 0.53 13.97
CA GLY A 368 -20.63 1.53 13.15
C GLY A 368 -19.98 2.91 13.22
N ILE A 369 -19.62 3.37 14.43
CA ILE A 369 -18.93 4.66 14.61
C ILE A 369 -17.53 4.62 13.99
N THR A 370 -16.79 3.52 14.19
CA THR A 370 -15.44 3.38 13.62
C THR A 370 -15.48 3.34 12.10
N PHE A 371 -16.40 2.57 11.52
CA PHE A 371 -16.58 2.46 10.08
C PHE A 371 -16.98 3.81 9.49
N LEU A 372 -17.95 4.51 10.08
CA LEU A 372 -18.36 5.85 9.64
C LEU A 372 -17.20 6.85 9.72
N PHE A 373 -16.46 6.87 10.84
CA PHE A 373 -15.29 7.73 10.99
C PHE A 373 -14.27 7.50 9.88
N VAL A 374 -13.94 6.23 9.60
CA VAL A 374 -12.99 5.86 8.53
C VAL A 374 -13.51 6.25 7.15
N ASN A 375 -14.80 6.04 6.85
CA ASN A 375 -15.40 6.47 5.58
C ASN A 375 -15.32 7.99 5.39
N LEU A 376 -15.63 8.77 6.43
CA LEU A 376 -15.56 10.23 6.38
C LEU A 376 -14.13 10.74 6.24
N THR A 377 -13.15 10.13 6.91
CA THR A 377 -11.74 10.51 6.73
C THR A 377 -11.27 10.17 5.31
N TRP A 378 -11.70 9.06 4.72
CA TRP A 378 -11.34 8.71 3.34
C TRP A 378 -11.74 9.76 2.29
N ILE A 379 -12.79 10.55 2.53
CA ILE A 379 -13.16 11.66 1.64
C ILE A 379 -12.00 12.66 1.50
N PHE A 380 -11.32 12.99 2.59
CA PHE A 380 -10.14 13.86 2.56
C PHE A 380 -8.97 13.21 1.85
N PHE A 381 -8.78 11.90 1.99
CA PHE A 381 -7.70 11.19 1.31
C PHE A 381 -7.89 11.15 -0.22
N ARG A 382 -9.14 11.14 -0.71
CA ARG A 382 -9.44 11.15 -2.14
C ARG A 382 -9.52 12.54 -2.76
N ALA A 383 -9.95 13.54 -2.00
CA ALA A 383 -10.24 14.85 -2.55
C ALA A 383 -8.96 15.59 -3.00
N ASP A 384 -9.07 16.37 -4.07
CA ASP A 384 -7.97 17.17 -4.62
C ASP A 384 -7.69 18.42 -3.75
N SER A 385 -8.69 18.86 -2.99
CA SER A 385 -8.57 20.00 -2.07
C SER A 385 -9.49 19.86 -0.85
N ILE A 386 -9.15 20.59 0.21
CA ILE A 386 -9.99 20.69 1.41
C ILE A 386 -11.39 21.22 1.07
N SER A 387 -11.50 22.17 0.13
CA SER A 387 -12.78 22.72 -0.32
C SER A 387 -13.66 21.66 -0.98
N GLN A 388 -13.07 20.83 -1.84
CA GLN A 388 -13.78 19.72 -2.49
C GLN A 388 -14.24 18.69 -1.45
N ALA A 389 -13.39 18.32 -0.49
CA ALA A 389 -13.74 17.40 0.60
C ALA A 389 -14.92 17.91 1.45
N VAL A 390 -14.88 19.18 1.87
CA VAL A 390 -15.96 19.82 2.64
C VAL A 390 -17.25 19.90 1.84
N SER A 391 -17.16 20.25 0.55
CA SER A 391 -18.33 20.28 -0.36
C SER A 391 -18.95 18.89 -0.50
N PHE A 392 -18.13 17.85 -0.59
CA PHE A 392 -18.59 16.46 -0.65
C PHE A 392 -19.33 16.05 0.63
N ILE A 393 -18.77 16.37 1.80
CA ILE A 393 -19.41 16.13 3.10
C ILE A 393 -20.75 16.90 3.20
N ARG A 394 -20.80 18.15 2.75
CA ARG A 394 -22.04 18.94 2.72
C ARG A 394 -23.11 18.29 1.85
N ARG A 395 -22.75 17.66 0.73
CA ARG A 395 -23.71 16.91 -0.11
C ARG A 395 -24.27 15.69 0.61
N ILE A 396 -23.46 14.95 1.35
CA ILE A 396 -23.90 13.80 2.14
C ILE A 396 -24.92 14.24 3.21
N PHE A 397 -24.61 15.28 3.99
CA PHE A 397 -25.45 15.74 5.09
C PHE A 397 -26.53 16.76 4.68
N GLY A 398 -26.59 17.15 3.40
CA GLY A 398 -27.59 18.08 2.89
C GLY A 398 -28.97 17.44 2.69
N PHE A 399 -29.03 16.11 2.53
CA PHE A 399 -30.26 15.32 2.32
C PHE A 399 -31.21 15.88 1.24
N GLN A 400 -30.65 16.50 0.19
CA GLN A 400 -31.42 17.27 -0.80
C GLN A 400 -32.09 16.39 -1.88
N SER A 401 -31.54 15.20 -2.15
CA SER A 401 -32.12 14.21 -3.08
C SER A 401 -31.56 12.81 -2.81
N PHE A 402 -32.41 11.80 -2.93
CA PHE A 402 -32.04 10.38 -2.81
C PHE A 402 -32.15 9.60 -4.13
N GLY A 403 -32.42 10.30 -5.24
CA GLY A 403 -32.38 9.68 -6.57
C GLY A 403 -30.94 9.31 -6.94
N VAL A 404 -30.77 8.19 -7.64
CA VAL A 404 -29.48 7.75 -8.17
C VAL A 404 -29.59 7.72 -9.69
N ARG A 405 -28.74 8.49 -10.38
CA ARG A 405 -28.77 8.60 -11.84
C ARG A 405 -28.17 7.35 -12.50
N ASP A 406 -28.68 7.02 -13.68
CA ASP A 406 -28.15 5.94 -14.53
C ASP A 406 -26.66 6.10 -14.83
N GLY A 407 -26.18 7.35 -14.89
CA GLY A 407 -24.76 7.65 -15.06
C GLY A 407 -23.88 6.95 -14.02
N LEU A 408 -24.25 7.02 -12.74
CA LEU A 408 -23.53 6.32 -11.67
C LEU A 408 -23.76 4.82 -11.73
N LEU A 409 -25.01 4.38 -11.89
CA LEU A 409 -25.34 2.95 -11.87
C LEU A 409 -24.62 2.16 -12.96
N ASN A 410 -24.48 2.75 -14.15
CA ASN A 410 -23.79 2.15 -15.29
C ASN A 410 -22.29 1.93 -15.05
N THR A 411 -21.68 2.62 -14.07
CA THR A 411 -20.26 2.42 -13.72
C THR A 411 -19.98 1.10 -13.00
N PHE A 412 -20.98 0.53 -12.32
CA PHE A 412 -20.85 -0.72 -11.57
C PHE A 412 -20.94 -1.97 -12.46
N GLY A 413 -21.40 -1.82 -13.70
CA GLY A 413 -21.56 -2.95 -14.62
C GLY A 413 -20.21 -3.53 -15.08
N LEU A 414 -20.04 -4.84 -14.84
CA LEU A 414 -18.95 -5.64 -15.40
C LEU A 414 -19.32 -6.13 -16.80
N LYS A 415 -18.41 -6.01 -17.77
CA LYS A 415 -18.67 -6.41 -19.16
C LYS A 415 -18.91 -7.91 -19.28
N GLU A 416 -18.17 -8.68 -18.49
CA GLU A 416 -18.21 -10.14 -18.39
C GLU A 416 -19.55 -10.61 -17.85
N LEU A 417 -20.05 -9.95 -16.80
CA LEU A 417 -21.36 -10.25 -16.24
C LEU A 417 -22.47 -9.88 -17.22
N LYS A 418 -22.39 -8.72 -17.89
CA LYS A 418 -23.33 -8.34 -18.96
C LYS A 418 -23.40 -9.39 -20.07
N PHE A 419 -22.26 -9.95 -20.48
CA PHE A 419 -22.24 -11.05 -21.44
C PHE A 419 -23.03 -12.26 -20.93
N ILE A 420 -22.80 -12.71 -19.69
CA ILE A 420 -23.54 -13.83 -19.10
C ILE A 420 -25.05 -13.52 -19.04
N TYR A 421 -25.42 -12.32 -18.62
CA TYR A 421 -26.81 -11.90 -18.47
C TYR A 421 -27.56 -11.93 -19.80
N CYS A 422 -26.96 -11.42 -20.88
CA CYS A 422 -27.55 -11.41 -22.21
C CYS A 422 -27.84 -12.82 -22.74
N HIS A 423 -27.08 -13.84 -22.31
CA HIS A 423 -27.24 -15.22 -22.75
C HIS A 423 -28.12 -16.07 -21.82
N ILE A 424 -28.55 -15.54 -20.67
CA ILE A 424 -29.45 -16.23 -19.72
C ILE A 424 -30.73 -15.40 -19.51
N PRO A 425 -31.82 -15.68 -20.27
CA PRO A 425 -33.02 -14.85 -20.30
C PRO A 425 -33.73 -14.63 -18.95
N ILE A 426 -33.64 -15.59 -18.03
CA ILE A 426 -34.22 -15.49 -16.68
C ILE A 426 -33.43 -14.48 -15.84
N LEU A 427 -32.10 -14.54 -15.93
CA LEU A 427 -31.20 -13.66 -15.20
C LEU A 427 -31.33 -12.22 -15.73
N ASN A 428 -31.42 -12.04 -17.05
CA ASN A 428 -31.67 -10.73 -17.65
C ASN A 428 -32.96 -10.07 -17.14
N ARG A 429 -34.06 -10.85 -17.00
CA ARG A 429 -35.33 -10.34 -16.47
C ARG A 429 -35.24 -9.94 -14.99
N LEU A 430 -34.57 -10.74 -14.16
CA LEU A 430 -34.33 -10.41 -12.75
C LEU A 430 -33.53 -9.11 -12.60
N ILE A 431 -32.47 -8.96 -13.38
CA ILE A 431 -31.60 -7.78 -13.31
C ILE A 431 -32.33 -6.53 -13.78
N ALA A 432 -33.06 -6.64 -14.90
CA ALA A 432 -33.87 -5.54 -15.43
C ALA A 432 -34.99 -5.10 -14.45
N SER A 433 -35.41 -5.98 -13.53
CA SER A 433 -36.44 -5.66 -12.54
C SER A 433 -35.93 -4.82 -11.36
N VAL A 434 -34.62 -4.75 -11.14
CA VAL A 434 -34.01 -4.03 -10.02
C VAL A 434 -33.10 -2.92 -10.52
N HIS A 435 -33.54 -1.68 -10.35
CA HIS A 435 -32.72 -0.52 -10.67
C HIS A 435 -31.45 -0.49 -9.82
N GLY A 436 -30.28 -0.45 -10.46
CA GLY A 436 -28.98 -0.48 -9.77
C GLY A 436 -28.58 -1.85 -9.21
N PHE A 437 -29.08 -2.95 -9.76
CA PHE A 437 -28.74 -4.31 -9.32
C PHE A 437 -27.22 -4.57 -9.21
N ASP A 438 -26.44 -4.22 -10.25
CA ASP A 438 -24.98 -4.42 -10.26
C ASP A 438 -24.30 -3.66 -9.13
N MET A 439 -24.75 -2.43 -8.83
CA MET A 439 -24.26 -1.62 -7.71
C MET A 439 -24.57 -2.30 -6.37
N LEU A 440 -25.82 -2.74 -6.16
CA LEU A 440 -26.23 -3.40 -4.92
C LEU A 440 -25.44 -4.68 -4.67
N ILE A 441 -25.26 -5.52 -5.70
CA ILE A 441 -24.46 -6.73 -5.60
C ILE A 441 -23.01 -6.39 -5.29
N LEU A 442 -22.39 -5.47 -6.03
CA LEU A 442 -20.96 -5.21 -5.86
C LEU A 442 -20.66 -4.62 -4.48
N LEU A 443 -21.46 -3.66 -4.00
CA LEU A 443 -21.27 -3.06 -2.68
C LEU A 443 -21.58 -4.05 -1.55
N THR A 444 -22.65 -4.85 -1.69
CA THR A 444 -22.98 -5.87 -0.68
C THR A 444 -21.94 -6.97 -0.64
N ALA A 445 -21.51 -7.48 -1.80
CA ALA A 445 -20.43 -8.47 -1.90
C ALA A 445 -19.13 -7.91 -1.34
N SER A 446 -18.78 -6.65 -1.63
CA SER A 446 -17.62 -5.96 -1.06
C SER A 446 -17.66 -5.91 0.46
N LEU A 447 -18.81 -5.53 1.04
CA LEU A 447 -19.01 -5.48 2.47
C LEU A 447 -18.91 -6.88 3.11
N VAL A 448 -19.58 -7.88 2.53
CA VAL A 448 -19.55 -9.27 2.99
C VAL A 448 -18.13 -9.83 2.92
N LEU A 449 -17.39 -9.58 1.83
CA LEU A 449 -15.99 -9.98 1.69
C LEU A 449 -15.12 -9.39 2.79
N CYS A 450 -15.34 -8.12 3.16
CA CYS A 450 -14.59 -7.45 4.21
C CYS A 450 -14.93 -7.95 5.64
N LEU A 451 -16.19 -8.33 5.89
CA LEU A 451 -16.67 -8.65 7.24
C LEU A 451 -16.70 -10.16 7.55
N ALA A 452 -17.06 -11.00 6.57
CA ALA A 452 -17.27 -12.43 6.81
C ALA A 452 -15.96 -13.25 6.71
N PHE A 453 -15.07 -12.90 5.78
CA PHE A 453 -13.91 -13.73 5.46
C PHE A 453 -12.66 -13.31 6.24
N LYS A 454 -11.73 -14.26 6.43
CA LYS A 454 -10.40 -14.00 6.99
C LYS A 454 -9.48 -13.41 5.91
N ASN A 455 -8.38 -12.81 6.32
CA ASN A 455 -7.39 -12.35 5.35
C ASN A 455 -6.71 -13.54 4.66
N ASN A 456 -6.30 -13.38 3.40
CA ASN A 456 -5.65 -14.43 2.62
C ASN A 456 -4.38 -14.99 3.27
N GLN A 457 -3.61 -14.17 3.99
CA GLN A 457 -2.41 -14.60 4.71
C GLN A 457 -2.72 -15.32 6.05
N GLU A 458 -3.93 -15.19 6.58
CA GLU A 458 -4.38 -15.96 7.75
C GLU A 458 -4.91 -17.35 7.37
N MET A 459 -5.12 -17.60 6.08
CA MET A 459 -5.63 -18.87 5.58
C MET A 459 -4.49 -19.86 5.38
N GLU A 460 -4.43 -20.91 6.20
CA GLU A 460 -3.56 -22.07 5.94
C GLU A 460 -4.03 -22.81 4.70
N LEU A 461 -3.48 -22.45 3.55
CA LEU A 461 -3.86 -23.00 2.26
C LEU A 461 -3.10 -24.28 1.98
N LYS A 462 -3.72 -25.41 2.34
CA LYS A 462 -3.32 -26.73 1.83
C LYS A 462 -3.75 -26.87 0.36
N PRO A 463 -2.88 -27.32 -0.56
CA PRO A 463 -3.25 -27.60 -1.94
C PRO A 463 -4.35 -28.68 -2.00
N ASP A 464 -5.43 -28.39 -2.72
CA ASP A 464 -6.52 -29.33 -3.01
C ASP A 464 -7.09 -29.00 -4.40
N THR A 465 -7.68 -29.99 -5.06
CA THR A 465 -8.28 -29.90 -6.39
C THR A 465 -9.32 -28.78 -6.46
N LYS A 466 -10.17 -28.63 -5.43
CA LYS A 466 -11.18 -27.56 -5.40
C LYS A 466 -10.55 -26.18 -5.43
N LYS A 467 -9.48 -25.99 -4.66
CA LYS A 467 -8.74 -24.72 -4.60
C LYS A 467 -7.97 -24.48 -5.88
N ALA A 468 -7.41 -25.53 -6.50
CA ALA A 468 -6.75 -25.42 -7.80
C ALA A 468 -7.73 -24.95 -8.89
N VAL A 469 -8.90 -25.57 -8.98
CA VAL A 469 -9.96 -25.14 -9.91
C VAL A 469 -10.37 -23.70 -9.63
N PHE A 470 -10.58 -23.34 -8.37
CA PHE A 470 -10.90 -21.97 -7.98
C PHE A 470 -9.80 -20.96 -8.38
N THR A 471 -8.52 -21.28 -8.11
CA THR A 471 -7.38 -20.45 -8.53
C THR A 471 -7.37 -20.25 -10.04
N VAL A 472 -7.57 -21.31 -10.83
CA VAL A 472 -7.62 -21.23 -12.30
C VAL A 472 -8.77 -20.33 -12.76
N LEU A 473 -9.96 -20.48 -12.18
CA LEU A 473 -11.10 -19.61 -12.49
C LEU A 473 -10.82 -18.13 -12.15
N CYS A 474 -10.19 -17.87 -10.99
CA CYS A 474 -9.78 -16.52 -10.60
C CYS A 474 -8.73 -15.93 -11.55
N LEU A 475 -7.74 -16.72 -11.97
CA LEU A 475 -6.73 -16.29 -12.93
C LEU A 475 -7.36 -15.99 -14.29
N ILE A 476 -8.22 -16.89 -14.80
CA ILE A 476 -8.95 -16.68 -16.06
C ILE A 476 -9.73 -15.37 -15.98
N TRP A 477 -10.58 -15.19 -14.96
CA TRP A 477 -11.37 -13.98 -14.82
C TRP A 477 -10.47 -12.74 -14.72
N GLY A 478 -9.48 -12.75 -13.82
CA GLY A 478 -8.56 -11.63 -13.64
C GLY A 478 -7.80 -11.25 -14.91
N ILE A 479 -7.33 -12.24 -15.69
CA ILE A 479 -6.59 -12.05 -16.94
C ILE A 479 -7.50 -11.47 -18.04
N PHE A 480 -8.71 -12.00 -18.22
CA PHE A 480 -9.65 -11.47 -19.22
C PHE A 480 -10.11 -10.03 -18.89
N SER A 481 -10.20 -9.70 -17.60
CA SER A 481 -10.53 -8.35 -17.14
C SER A 481 -9.36 -7.34 -17.24
N LEU A 482 -8.14 -7.76 -17.63
CA LEU A 482 -6.99 -6.86 -17.79
C LEU A 482 -7.17 -5.80 -18.89
N SER A 483 -8.14 -5.99 -19.80
CA SER A 483 -8.46 -5.00 -20.84
C SER A 483 -9.07 -3.70 -20.28
N GLY A 484 -9.54 -3.70 -19.03
CA GLY A 484 -10.12 -2.54 -18.35
C GLY A 484 -9.20 -1.87 -17.31
N VAL A 485 -7.91 -2.18 -17.31
CA VAL A 485 -6.97 -1.79 -16.23
C VAL A 485 -6.89 -0.27 -16.07
N SER A 486 -7.10 0.17 -14.83
CA SER A 486 -6.77 1.52 -14.38
C SER A 486 -5.45 1.53 -13.62
N GLU A 487 -4.76 2.68 -13.58
CA GLU A 487 -3.54 2.83 -12.79
C GLU A 487 -3.78 2.49 -11.30
N PHE A 488 -2.76 1.99 -10.63
CA PHE A 488 -2.82 1.70 -9.20
C PHE A 488 -3.09 2.99 -8.43
N LEU A 489 -4.14 3.03 -7.59
CA LEU A 489 -4.61 4.28 -6.96
C LEU A 489 -3.49 5.00 -6.20
N TYR A 490 -2.62 4.24 -5.54
CA TYR A 490 -1.51 4.78 -4.75
C TYR A 490 -0.40 5.45 -5.56
N PHE A 491 -0.40 5.31 -6.89
CA PHE A 491 0.55 6.02 -7.76
C PHE A 491 0.12 7.46 -8.02
N ASN A 492 -1.12 7.79 -7.70
CA ASN A 492 -1.67 9.15 -7.85
C ASN A 492 -1.39 10.05 -6.63
N PHE A 493 -0.67 9.55 -5.60
CA PHE A 493 -0.48 10.23 -4.31
C PHE A 493 0.98 10.59 -3.99
#